data_AF-A0A1I2E5T3-F1
#
_entry.id   AF-A0A1I2E5T3-F1
#
_cell.length_a   1.000
_cell.length_b   1.000
_cell.length_c   1.000
_cell.angle_alpha   90.00
_cell.angle_beta   90.00
_cell.angle_gamma   90.00
#
_symmetry.space_group_name_H-M   'P 1'
#
loop_
_entity.id
_entity.type
_entity.pdbx_description
1 polymer ?
#
loop_
_entity_poly.entity_id
_entity_poly.type
_entity_poly.pdbx_seq_one_letter_code
_entity_poly.pdbx_strand_id
1 'polypeptide(L)'
;MNLKTIAICLYVVLIYWLSLHISFLDTLFFPTLGAFSFLFLSRSSSISEVGRITFGAVVSSTLGTVLYYIYPSPVSLFINVVITIWLINKFKWNAPPIVAVALIPFFSHSAHHWAIPLSVCAAMLGLMLVLYVARQIESRRTVTYESESTAA
;
A
#
# COMPACT_ATOMS: atom_id res chain seq x y z
N MET A 1 8.78 12.40 18.50
CA MET A 1 8.18 11.31 17.68
C MET A 1 8.27 11.74 16.23
N ASN A 2 8.70 10.88 15.30
CA ASN A 2 8.87 11.26 13.90
C ASN A 2 7.52 11.66 13.29
N LEU A 3 7.47 12.79 12.58
CA LEU A 3 6.24 13.34 11.99
C LEU A 3 5.61 12.35 10.99
N LYS A 4 6.45 11.57 10.31
CA LYS A 4 6.06 10.42 9.47
C LYS A 4 5.24 9.38 10.24
N THR A 5 5.63 9.06 11.47
CA THR A 5 4.92 8.07 12.29
C THR A 5 3.54 8.54 12.67
N ILE A 6 3.41 9.80 13.09
CA ILE A 6 2.11 10.40 13.38
C ILE A 6 1.22 10.40 12.14
N ALA A 7 1.77 10.79 10.99
CA ALA A 7 1.03 10.84 9.72
C ALA A 7 0.50 9.46 9.30
N ILE A 8 1.32 8.42 9.42
CA ILE A 8 0.94 7.04 9.10
C ILE A 8 -0.10 6.50 10.09
N CYS A 9 0.07 6.75 11.39
CA CYS A 9 -0.94 6.36 12.40
C CYS A 9 -2.29 7.04 12.13
N LEU A 10 -2.28 8.34 11.81
CA LEU A 10 -3.49 9.09 11.50
C LEU A 10 -4.16 8.56 10.22
N TYR A 11 -3.36 8.22 9.21
CA TYR A 11 -3.86 7.59 7.99
C TYR A 11 -4.53 6.24 8.25
N VAL A 12 -3.93 5.38 9.08
CA VAL A 12 -4.52 4.09 9.46
C VAL A 12 -5.86 4.30 10.19
N VAL A 13 -5.94 5.27 11.10
CA VAL A 13 -7.20 5.60 11.80
C VAL A 13 -8.27 6.09 10.82
N LEU A 14 -7.91 6.98 9.88
CA LEU A 14 -8.83 7.50 8.86
C LEU A 14 -9.37 6.38 7.98
N ILE A 15 -8.50 5.49 7.54
CA ILE A 15 -8.88 4.35 6.71
C ILE A 15 -9.76 3.37 7.49
N TYR A 16 -9.46 3.11 8.76
CA TYR A 16 -10.31 2.28 9.60
C TYR A 16 -11.71 2.87 9.72
N TRP A 17 -11.81 4.17 9.99
CA TRP A 17 -13.08 4.87 10.03
C TRP A 17 -13.85 4.73 8.70
N LEU A 18 -13.16 4.81 7.55
CA LEU A 18 -13.77 4.60 6.24
C LEU A 18 -14.24 3.14 6.04
N SER A 19 -13.53 2.16 6.59
CA SER A 19 -13.91 0.74 6.50
C SER A 19 -15.22 0.44 7.23
N LEU A 20 -15.50 1.14 8.34
CA LEU A 20 -16.77 1.03 9.06
C LEU A 20 -18.00 1.41 8.19
N HIS A 21 -17.79 2.19 7.14
CA HIS A 21 -18.86 2.61 6.23
C HIS A 21 -18.97 1.73 4.97
N ILE A 22 -17.95 0.92 4.65
CA ILE A 22 -17.89 0.12 3.41
C ILE A 22 -17.34 -1.28 3.74
N SER A 23 -18.22 -2.26 3.97
CA SER A 23 -17.87 -3.61 4.45
C SER A 23 -16.91 -4.41 3.55
N PHE A 24 -16.80 -4.06 2.26
CA PHE A 24 -15.83 -4.70 1.37
C PHE A 24 -14.38 -4.28 1.65
N LEU A 25 -14.17 -3.14 2.33
CA LEU A 25 -12.83 -2.67 2.69
C LEU A 25 -12.21 -3.51 3.83
N ASP A 26 -13.00 -4.25 4.61
CA ASP A 26 -12.47 -4.93 5.81
C ASP A 26 -11.42 -6.00 5.46
N THR A 27 -11.63 -6.76 4.39
CA THR A 27 -10.68 -7.79 3.92
C THR A 27 -9.46 -7.20 3.21
N LEU A 28 -9.60 -5.98 2.67
CA LEU A 28 -8.59 -5.30 1.86
C LEU A 28 -7.62 -4.44 2.66
N PHE A 29 -8.09 -3.88 3.76
CA PHE A 29 -7.42 -2.76 4.42
C PHE A 29 -6.77 -3.16 5.75
N PHE A 30 -7.24 -4.18 6.46
CA PHE A 30 -6.75 -4.44 7.82
C PHE A 30 -5.36 -5.09 7.90
N PRO A 31 -5.10 -6.25 7.26
CA PRO A 31 -3.78 -6.89 7.36
C PRO A 31 -2.76 -6.25 6.42
N THR A 32 -3.18 -5.97 5.19
CA THR A 32 -2.32 -5.53 4.08
C THR A 32 -1.85 -4.09 4.24
N LEU A 33 -2.76 -3.18 4.56
CA LEU A 33 -2.42 -1.76 4.67
C LEU A 33 -1.63 -1.46 5.95
N GLY A 34 -1.93 -2.18 7.04
CA GLY A 34 -1.08 -2.21 8.24
C GLY A 34 0.35 -2.65 7.90
N ALA A 35 0.50 -3.73 7.11
CA ALA A 35 1.81 -4.21 6.70
C ALA A 35 2.57 -3.21 5.79
N PHE A 36 1.90 -2.55 4.84
CA PHE A 36 2.53 -1.48 4.05
C PHE A 36 2.92 -0.27 4.91
N SER A 37 2.03 0.14 5.82
CA SER A 37 2.29 1.25 6.75
C SER A 37 3.53 0.98 7.59
N PHE A 38 3.67 -0.24 8.12
CA PHE A 38 4.84 -0.67 8.86
C PHE A 38 6.10 -0.78 7.99
N LEU A 39 5.98 -1.27 6.76
CA LEU A 39 7.10 -1.34 5.80
C LEU A 39 7.66 0.05 5.49
N PHE A 40 6.79 1.05 5.29
CA PHE A 40 7.24 2.43 5.02
C PHE A 40 7.72 3.17 6.28
N LEU A 41 7.31 2.74 7.47
CA LEU A 41 7.85 3.22 8.75
C LEU A 41 9.27 2.71 9.00
N SER A 42 9.49 1.41 8.81
CA SER A 42 10.74 0.72 9.14
C SER A 42 11.86 1.00 8.15
N ARG A 43 11.52 1.37 6.92
CA ARG A 43 12.49 1.58 5.83
C ARG A 43 12.52 3.04 5.41
N SER A 44 13.72 3.63 5.24
CA SER A 44 13.88 4.97 4.64
C SER A 44 13.57 4.91 3.14
N SER A 45 12.30 4.69 2.82
CA SER A 45 11.86 4.44 1.46
C SER A 45 11.88 5.75 0.69
N SER A 46 12.62 5.78 -0.42
CA SER A 46 12.54 6.92 -1.33
C SER A 46 11.14 6.96 -1.96
N ILE A 47 10.68 8.14 -2.38
CA ILE A 47 9.37 8.28 -3.03
C ILE A 47 9.27 7.43 -4.31
N SER A 48 10.40 7.22 -5.00
CA SER A 48 10.50 6.35 -6.17
C SER A 48 10.29 4.88 -5.81
N GLU A 49 10.80 4.44 -4.65
CA GLU A 49 10.64 3.08 -4.15
C GLU A 49 9.19 2.81 -3.70
N VAL A 50 8.57 3.77 -3.01
CA VAL A 50 7.14 3.73 -2.68
C VAL A 50 6.31 3.59 -3.95
N GLY A 51 6.59 4.38 -4.99
CA GLY A 51 5.89 4.30 -6.28
C GLY A 51 6.02 2.93 -6.96
N ARG A 52 7.20 2.30 -6.93
CA ARG A 52 7.40 0.95 -7.48
C ARG A 52 6.60 -0.10 -6.71
N ILE A 53 6.57 -0.01 -5.37
CA ILE A 53 5.81 -0.91 -4.51
C ILE A 53 4.32 -0.76 -4.75
N THR A 54 3.83 0.49 -4.81
CA THR A 54 2.44 0.81 -5.16
C THR A 54 2.05 0.23 -6.52
N PHE A 55 2.88 0.44 -7.54
CA PHE A 55 2.64 -0.11 -8.88
C PHE A 55 2.58 -1.64 -8.85
N GLY A 56 3.54 -2.28 -8.18
CA GLY A 56 3.56 -3.73 -8.02
C GLY A 56 2.33 -4.28 -7.31
N ALA A 57 1.85 -3.60 -6.27
CA ALA A 57 0.63 -3.97 -5.55
C ALA A 57 -0.61 -3.88 -6.43
N VAL A 58 -0.77 -2.81 -7.21
CA VAL A 58 -1.91 -2.62 -8.12
C VAL A 58 -1.90 -3.64 -9.26
N VAL A 59 -0.74 -3.87 -9.88
CA VAL A 59 -0.60 -4.88 -10.95
C VAL A 59 -0.90 -6.28 -10.43
N SER A 60 -0.35 -6.64 -9.27
CA SER A 60 -0.56 -7.97 -8.69
C SER A 60 -2.02 -8.16 -8.24
N SER A 61 -2.66 -7.13 -7.68
CA SER A 61 -4.10 -7.15 -7.39
C SER A 61 -4.92 -7.36 -8.66
N THR A 62 -4.58 -6.66 -9.75
CA THR A 62 -5.32 -6.74 -11.01
C THR A 62 -5.18 -8.14 -11.63
N LEU A 63 -3.98 -8.70 -11.64
CA LEU A 63 -3.73 -10.07 -12.09
C LEU A 63 -4.52 -11.09 -11.25
N GLY A 64 -4.49 -10.96 -9.93
CA GLY A 64 -5.27 -11.82 -9.04
C GLY A 64 -6.76 -11.75 -9.34
N THR A 65 -7.29 -10.54 -9.56
CA THR A 65 -8.70 -10.34 -9.92
C THR A 65 -9.05 -11.00 -11.26
N VAL A 66 -8.19 -10.87 -12.27
CA VAL A 66 -8.40 -11.49 -13.59
C VAL A 66 -8.38 -13.02 -13.48
N LEU A 67 -7.40 -13.59 -12.77
CA LEU A 67 -7.31 -15.05 -12.59
C LEU A 67 -8.50 -15.60 -11.81
N TYR A 68 -8.94 -14.89 -10.76
CA TYR A 68 -10.13 -15.24 -10.00
C TYR A 68 -11.39 -15.21 -10.88
N TYR A 69 -11.53 -14.20 -11.73
CA TYR A 69 -12.68 -14.07 -12.64
C TYR A 69 -12.73 -15.19 -13.69
N ILE A 70 -11.58 -15.62 -14.21
CA ILE A 70 -11.52 -16.72 -15.19
C ILE A 70 -11.92 -18.05 -14.54
N TYR A 71 -11.33 -18.38 -13.40
CA TYR A 71 -11.61 -19.63 -12.72
C TYR A 71 -11.26 -19.55 -11.23
N PRO A 72 -12.23 -19.39 -10.31
CA PRO A 72 -11.97 -19.31 -8.89
C PRO A 72 -11.63 -20.71 -8.34
N SER A 73 -10.33 -21.03 -8.27
CA SER A 73 -9.85 -22.34 -7.79
C SER A 73 -8.51 -22.23 -7.06
N PRO A 74 -8.13 -23.26 -6.25
CA PRO A 74 -6.80 -23.34 -5.66
C PRO A 74 -5.67 -23.32 -6.69
N VAL A 75 -5.91 -23.86 -7.89
CA VAL A 75 -4.92 -23.86 -8.99
C VAL A 75 -4.68 -22.43 -9.49
N SER A 76 -5.74 -21.66 -9.70
CA SER A 76 -5.63 -20.25 -10.11
C SER A 76 -4.94 -19.39 -9.04
N LEU A 77 -5.21 -19.67 -7.75
CA LEU A 77 -4.49 -19.04 -6.64
C LEU A 77 -3.00 -19.37 -6.70
N PHE A 78 -2.64 -20.64 -6.88
CA PHE A 78 -1.25 -21.08 -6.97
C PHE A 78 -0.53 -20.38 -8.14
N ILE A 79 -1.13 -20.35 -9.32
CA ILE A 79 -0.59 -19.65 -10.49
C ILE A 79 -0.41 -18.16 -10.18
N ASN A 80 -1.41 -17.52 -9.57
CA ASN A 80 -1.34 -16.11 -9.20
C ASN A 80 -0.16 -15.82 -8.24
N VAL A 81 0.05 -16.67 -7.24
CA VAL A 81 1.17 -16.54 -6.30
C VAL A 81 2.51 -16.71 -7.03
N VAL A 82 2.64 -17.72 -7.89
CA VAL A 82 3.87 -17.95 -8.67
C VAL A 82 4.19 -16.75 -9.57
N ILE A 83 3.20 -16.23 -10.29
CA ILE A 83 3.34 -15.05 -11.14
C ILE A 83 3.73 -13.83 -10.29
N THR A 84 3.06 -13.62 -9.15
CA THR A 84 3.34 -12.49 -8.27
C THR A 84 4.76 -12.53 -7.71
N ILE A 85 5.21 -13.69 -7.21
CA ILE A 85 6.58 -13.88 -6.72
C ILE A 85 7.60 -13.67 -7.84
N TRP A 86 7.32 -14.20 -9.03
CA TRP A 86 8.18 -13.99 -10.20
C TRP A 86 8.28 -12.50 -10.58
N LEU A 87 7.16 -11.77 -10.58
CA LEU A 87 7.13 -10.32 -10.82
C LEU A 87 7.92 -9.55 -9.77
N ILE A 88 7.73 -9.89 -8.49
CA ILE A 88 8.46 -9.29 -7.37
C ILE A 88 9.97 -9.46 -7.56
N ASN A 89 10.43 -10.66 -7.90
CA ASN A 89 11.83 -10.96 -8.12
C ASN A 89 12.39 -10.27 -9.38
N LYS A 90 11.62 -10.26 -10.48
CA LYS A 90 12.03 -9.67 -11.76
C LYS A 90 12.14 -8.15 -11.69
N PHE A 91 11.15 -7.49 -11.11
CA PHE A 91 11.09 -6.03 -11.02
C PHE A 91 11.68 -5.48 -9.71
N LYS A 92 12.19 -6.36 -8.85
CA LYS A 92 12.76 -6.03 -7.54
C LYS A 92 11.81 -5.21 -6.67
N TRP A 93 10.53 -5.59 -6.68
CA TRP A 93 9.52 -5.00 -5.81
C TRP A 93 9.70 -5.59 -4.41
N ASN A 94 10.71 -5.12 -3.67
CA ASN A 94 11.14 -5.63 -2.36
C ASN A 94 10.13 -5.36 -1.23
N ALA A 95 8.89 -5.79 -1.40
CA ALA A 95 7.81 -5.61 -0.45
C ALA A 95 6.97 -6.89 -0.31
N PRO A 96 7.19 -7.67 0.78
CA PRO A 96 6.37 -8.83 1.12
C PRO A 96 4.84 -8.57 1.10
N PRO A 97 4.32 -7.39 1.49
CA PRO A 97 2.89 -7.11 1.46
C PRO A 97 2.26 -7.17 0.05
N ILE A 98 3.03 -7.10 -1.04
CA ILE A 98 2.49 -7.23 -2.41
C ILE A 98 1.85 -8.61 -2.64
N VAL A 99 2.44 -9.67 -2.08
CA VAL A 99 1.87 -11.03 -2.19
C VAL A 99 0.53 -11.09 -1.48
N ALA A 100 0.43 -10.48 -0.30
CA ALA A 100 -0.83 -10.44 0.45
C ALA A 100 -1.93 -9.71 -0.35
N VAL A 101 -1.59 -8.62 -1.05
CA VAL A 101 -2.52 -7.91 -1.95
C VAL A 101 -2.99 -8.78 -3.11
N ALA A 102 -2.10 -9.55 -3.72
CA ALA A 102 -2.43 -10.43 -4.85
C ALA A 102 -3.43 -11.54 -4.46
N LEU A 103 -3.44 -11.94 -3.18
CA LEU A 103 -4.34 -12.97 -2.66
C LEU A 103 -5.75 -12.47 -2.38
N ILE A 104 -5.94 -11.17 -2.15
CA ILE A 104 -7.22 -10.56 -1.77
C ILE A 104 -8.40 -11.04 -2.64
N PRO A 105 -8.31 -11.06 -3.98
CA PRO A 105 -9.44 -11.45 -4.82
C PRO A 105 -9.97 -12.85 -4.57
N PHE A 106 -9.10 -13.76 -4.11
CA PHE A 106 -9.46 -15.15 -3.82
C PHE A 106 -10.15 -15.31 -2.45
N PHE A 107 -10.01 -14.35 -1.55
CA PHE A 107 -10.57 -14.42 -0.19
C PHE A 107 -11.72 -13.44 0.06
N SER A 108 -11.82 -12.34 -0.70
CA SER A 108 -12.81 -11.29 -0.43
C SER A 108 -14.23 -11.63 -0.91
N HIS A 109 -14.42 -12.69 -1.72
CA HIS A 109 -15.71 -13.15 -2.27
C HIS A 109 -16.66 -12.04 -2.76
N SER A 110 -16.10 -10.91 -3.19
CA SER A 110 -16.87 -9.68 -3.43
C SER A 110 -17.60 -9.76 -4.75
N ALA A 111 -18.86 -9.33 -4.78
CA ALA A 111 -19.65 -9.20 -6.00
C ALA A 111 -19.08 -8.16 -6.98
N HIS A 112 -18.26 -7.22 -6.48
CA HIS A 112 -17.63 -6.17 -7.28
C HIS A 112 -16.12 -6.42 -7.42
N HIS A 113 -15.75 -7.30 -8.35
CA HIS A 113 -14.36 -7.73 -8.56
C HIS A 113 -13.38 -6.58 -8.87
N TRP A 114 -13.82 -5.56 -9.62
CA TRP A 114 -12.99 -4.39 -9.96
C TRP A 114 -12.82 -3.38 -8.82
N ALA A 115 -13.67 -3.45 -7.79
CA ALA A 115 -13.50 -2.62 -6.60
C ALA A 115 -12.20 -2.98 -5.85
N ILE A 116 -11.71 -4.21 -5.99
CA ILE A 116 -10.47 -4.68 -5.35
C ILE A 116 -9.25 -3.88 -5.85
N PRO A 117 -8.84 -3.95 -7.13
CA PRO A 117 -7.66 -3.23 -7.60
C PRO A 117 -7.81 -1.71 -7.46
N LEU A 118 -9.02 -1.17 -7.61
CA LEU A 118 -9.27 0.26 -7.47
C LEU A 118 -9.05 0.74 -6.02
N SER A 119 -9.54 -0.02 -5.04
CA SER A 119 -9.38 0.31 -3.63
C SER A 119 -7.93 0.15 -3.17
N VAL A 120 -7.21 -0.88 -3.64
CA VAL A 120 -5.75 -1.01 -3.43
C VAL A 120 -5.01 0.21 -3.98
N CYS A 121 -5.36 0.63 -5.19
CA CYS A 121 -4.76 1.80 -5.83
C CYS A 121 -5.01 3.07 -5.02
N ALA A 122 -6.27 3.34 -4.67
CA ALA A 122 -6.66 4.49 -3.86
C ALA A 122 -5.95 4.50 -2.49
N ALA A 123 -5.84 3.34 -1.83
CA ALA A 123 -5.14 3.18 -0.57
C ALA A 123 -3.64 3.49 -0.68
N MET A 124 -2.97 2.89 -1.66
CA MET A 124 -1.54 3.08 -1.84
C MET A 124 -1.19 4.50 -2.28
N LEU A 125 -2.02 5.12 -3.13
CA LEU A 125 -1.87 6.53 -3.48
C LEU A 125 -2.11 7.45 -2.28
N GLY A 126 -3.14 7.17 -1.46
CA GLY A 126 -3.41 7.92 -0.23
C GLY A 126 -2.23 7.84 0.75
N LEU A 127 -1.71 6.64 0.98
CA LEU A 127 -0.54 6.43 1.85
C LEU A 127 0.70 7.16 1.30
N MET A 128 0.95 7.06 -0.01
CA MET A 128 2.05 7.78 -0.67
C MET A 128 1.91 9.29 -0.53
N LEU A 129 0.70 9.84 -0.69
CA LEU A 129 0.41 11.27 -0.52
C LEU A 129 0.66 11.72 0.92
N VAL A 130 0.20 10.95 1.91
CA VAL A 130 0.44 11.26 3.34
C VAL A 130 1.94 11.27 3.66
N LEU A 131 2.70 10.29 3.16
CA LEU A 131 4.16 10.24 3.32
C LEU A 131 4.85 11.42 2.64
N TYR A 132 4.38 11.81 1.45
CA TYR A 132 4.90 12.95 0.71
C TYR A 132 4.69 14.25 1.47
N VAL A 133 3.47 14.51 1.95
CA VAL A 133 3.12 15.70 2.74
C VAL A 133 3.93 15.73 4.03
N ALA A 134 4.03 14.61 4.76
CA ALA A 134 4.83 14.52 5.98
C ALA A 134 6.30 14.88 5.72
N ARG A 135 6.87 14.40 4.61
CA ARG A 135 8.25 14.72 4.21
C ARG A 135 8.42 16.19 3.83
N GLN A 136 7.45 16.78 3.15
CA GLN A 136 7.52 18.19 2.75
C GLN A 136 7.45 19.13 3.96
N ILE A 137 6.60 18.80 4.95
CA ILE A 137 6.51 19.54 6.21
C ILE A 137 7.81 19.42 7.00
N GLU A 138 8.37 18.21 7.08
CA GLU A 138 9.66 17.96 7.75
C GLU A 138 10.78 18.78 7.08
N SER A 139 10.88 18.73 5.75
CA SER A 139 11.88 19.50 4.99
C SER A 139 11.76 21.01 5.18
N ARG A 140 10.53 21.55 5.28
CA ARG A 140 10.33 22.98 5.53
C ARG A 140 10.81 23.39 6.92
N ARG A 141 10.59 22.54 7.94
CA ARG A 141 11.07 22.83 9.30
C ARG A 141 12.59 22.84 9.38
N THR A 142 13.28 21.89 8.73
CA THR A 142 14.75 21.83 8.78
C THR A 142 15.40 23.08 8.20
N VAL A 143 14.85 23.62 7.10
CA VAL A 143 15.34 24.87 6.48
C VAL A 143 15.16 26.08 7.39
N THR A 144 14.06 26.15 8.15
CA THR A 144 13.81 27.26 9.09
C THR A 144 14.82 27.27 10.25
N TYR A 145 15.17 26.11 10.80
CA TYR A 145 16.16 26.02 11.90
C TYR A 145 17.58 26.40 11.45
N GLU A 146 17.99 26.05 10.22
CA GLU A 146 19.29 26.47 9.68
C GLU A 146 19.35 27.99 9.44
N SER A 147 18.24 28.62 9.03
CA SER A 147 18.19 30.08 8.85
C SER A 147 18.20 30.86 10.17
N GLU A 148 17.63 30.31 11.25
CA GLU A 148 17.73 30.93 12.58
C GLU A 148 19.13 30.73 13.21
N SER A 149 19.79 29.59 12.98
CA SER A 149 21.12 29.32 13.53
C SER A 149 22.26 30.07 12.84
N THR A 150 22.08 30.54 11.60
CA THR A 150 23.07 31.37 10.89
C THR A 150 22.83 32.87 11.08
N ALA A 151 21.67 33.25 11.63
CA ALA A 151 21.31 34.62 11.97
C ALA A 151 21.60 34.99 13.45
N ALA A 152 22.07 34.04 14.25
CA ALA A 152 22.51 34.21 15.65
C ALA A 152 24.04 34.17 15.75
#